data_AF-A0A9X6STL5-F1
#
_entry.id   AF-A0A9X6STL5-F1
#
_cell.length_a   1.000
_cell.length_b   1.000
_cell.length_c   1.000
_cell.angle_alpha   90.00
_cell.angle_beta   90.00
_cell.angle_gamma   90.00
#
_symmetry.space_group_name_H-M   'P 1'
#
loop_
_entity.id
_entity.type
_entity.pdbx_description
1 polymer ?
#
loop_
_entity_poly.entity_id
_entity_poly.type
_entity_poly.pdbx_seq_one_letter_code
_entity_poly.pdbx_strand_id
1 'polypeptide(L)' 'MIIYVLMEQDYEGSHIFLVHTDKEMIMKQFYAERSVQVWKDGEILRIIESKDRYNPELWLE' A
#
# COMPACT_ATOMS: atom_id res chain seq x y z
N MET A 1 4.91 -8.47 12.34
CA MET A 1 4.48 -7.04 12.35
C MET A 1 4.01 -6.68 10.94
N ILE A 2 2.87 -6.02 10.77
CA ILE A 2 2.38 -5.60 9.44
C ILE A 2 2.97 -4.23 9.10
N ILE A 3 3.44 -4.07 7.87
CA ILE A 3 3.89 -2.79 7.32
C ILE A 3 3.14 -2.57 6.00
N TYR A 4 2.62 -1.38 5.81
CA TYR A 4 2.02 -0.94 4.57
C TYR A 4 2.97 0.00 3.85
N VAL A 5 3.29 -0.32 2.60
CA VAL A 5 4.18 0.47 1.75
C VAL A 5 3.36 1.00 0.58
N LEU A 6 3.06 2.29 0.61
CA LEU A 6 2.40 2.99 -0.49
C LEU A 6 3.42 3.28 -1.58
N MET A 7 3.24 2.63 -2.71
CA MET A 7 4.03 2.78 -3.92
C MET A 7 3.33 3.77 -4.85
N GLU A 8 4.12 4.63 -5.48
CA GLU A 8 3.67 5.51 -6.56
C GLU A 8 4.46 5.17 -7.82
N GLN A 9 3.79 5.21 -8.96
CA GLN A 9 4.40 4.97 -10.25
C GLN A 9 4.31 6.24 -11.10
N ASP A 10 5.45 6.70 -11.59
CA ASP A 10 5.54 7.83 -12.50
C ASP A 10 6.36 7.47 -13.75
N TYR A 11 6.80 8.50 -14.49
CA TYR A 11 7.59 8.32 -15.72
C TYR A 11 9.03 7.84 -15.46
N GLU A 12 9.56 7.99 -14.24
CA GLU A 12 10.91 7.59 -13.85
C GLU A 12 10.94 6.18 -13.27
N GLY A 13 9.81 5.68 -12.76
CA GLY A 13 9.66 4.30 -12.32
C GLY A 13 8.70 4.15 -11.15
N SER A 14 9.00 3.22 -10.25
CA SER A 14 8.22 2.99 -9.04
C SER A 14 9.04 3.41 -7.81
N HIS A 15 8.45 4.24 -6.96
CA HIS A 15 9.07 4.70 -5.72
C HIS A 15 8.17 4.51 -4.51
N ILE A 16 8.80 4.49 -3.34
CA ILE A 16 8.10 4.44 -2.06
C ILE A 16 7.64 5.86 -1.72
N PHE A 17 6.33 6.08 -1.71
CA PHE A 17 5.74 7.35 -1.31
C PHE A 17 5.60 7.45 0.23
N LEU A 18 5.10 6.39 0.87
CA LEU A 18 4.88 6.37 2.32
C LEU A 18 5.00 4.95 2.88
N VAL A 19 5.62 4.81 4.05
CA VAL A 19 5.65 3.57 4.81
C VAL A 19 5.01 3.82 6.17
N HIS A 20 4.04 3.00 6.54
CA HIS A 20 3.37 3.13 7.83
C HIS A 20 2.79 1.80 8.32
N THR A 21 2.69 1.60 9.63
CA THR A 21 2.06 0.41 10.23
C THR A 21 0.55 0.57 10.39
N ASP A 22 0.07 1.80 10.53
CA ASP A 22 -1.36 2.14 10.52
C ASP A 22 -1.88 2.33 9.08
N LYS A 23 -2.86 1.50 8.72
CA LYS A 23 -3.61 1.56 7.46
C LYS A 23 -4.27 2.92 7.23
N GLU A 24 -4.82 3.56 8.26
CA GLU A 24 -5.57 4.80 8.10
C GLU A 24 -4.67 5.95 7.63
N MET A 25 -3.39 5.92 8.00
CA MET A 25 -2.39 6.88 7.49
C MET A 25 -2.10 6.65 5.99
N ILE A 26 -2.08 5.40 5.54
CA ILE A 26 -1.90 5.04 4.12
C ILE A 26 -3.12 5.45 3.31
N MET A 27 -4.31 5.11 3.80
CA MET A 27 -5.59 5.37 3.11
C MET A 27 -5.81 6.86 2.82
N LYS A 28 -5.39 7.75 3.74
CA LYS A 28 -5.44 9.20 3.53
C LYS A 28 -4.63 9.67 2.32
N GLN A 29 -3.61 8.92 1.91
CA GLN A 29 -2.71 9.23 0.81
C GLN A 29 -2.93 8.28 -0.39
N PHE A 30 -3.88 7.35 -0.34
CA PHE A 30 -4.03 6.32 -1.38
C PHE A 30 -4.87 6.82 -2.56
N TYR A 31 -4.25 7.63 -3.42
CA TYR A 31 -4.85 8.22 -4.62
C TYR A 31 -4.76 7.31 -5.87
N ALA A 32 -5.29 7.81 -6.99
CA ALA A 32 -5.13 7.16 -8.30
C ALA A 32 -3.65 7.03 -8.66
N GLU A 33 -3.29 6.01 -9.45
CA GLU A 33 -1.90 5.71 -9.89
C GLU A 33 -0.96 5.19 -8.79
N ARG A 34 -1.49 4.86 -7.61
CA ARG A 34 -0.74 4.23 -6.51
C ARG A 34 -1.15 2.78 -6.30
N SER A 35 -0.28 2.04 -5.61
CA SER A 35 -0.56 0.70 -5.09
C SER A 35 0.02 0.54 -3.68
N VAL A 36 -0.50 -0.37 -2.88
CA VAL A 36 0.01 -0.65 -1.53
C VAL A 36 0.55 -2.06 -1.48
N GLN A 37 1.82 -2.21 -1.11
CA GLN A 37 2.37 -3.51 -0.74
C GLN A 37 2.12 -3.74 0.74
N VAL A 38 1.52 -4.87 1.08
CA VAL A 38 1.34 -5.30 2.47
C VAL A 38 2.44 -6.28 2.82
N TRP A 39 3.29 -5.89 3.76
CA TRP A 39 4.44 -6.66 4.20
C TRP A 39 4.17 -7.30 5.55
N LYS A 40 4.63 -8.53 5.73
CA LYS A 40 4.64 -9.23 7.01
C LYS A 40 5.90 -10.08 7.09
N ASP A 41 6.60 -9.96 8.21
CA ASP A 41 7.76 -10.79 8.54
C ASP A 41 8.86 -10.78 7.45
N GLY A 42 9.02 -9.64 6.77
CA GLY A 42 10.02 -9.41 5.73
C GLY A 42 9.57 -9.77 4.30
N GLU A 43 8.35 -10.27 4.13
CA GLU A 43 7.82 -10.69 2.83
C GLU A 43 6.61 -9.86 2.40
N ILE A 44 6.45 -9.68 1.08
CA ILE A 44 5.24 -9.09 0.49
C ILE A 44 4.15 -10.15 0.46
N LEU A 45 3.09 -9.95 1.23
CA LEU A 45 1.94 -10.85 1.24
C LEU A 45 0.99 -10.60 0.06
N ARG A 46 0.83 -9.34 -0.33
CA ARG A 46 -0.07 -8.91 -1.40
C ARG A 46 0.18 -7.47 -1.82
N ILE A 47 -0.36 -7.13 -2.98
CA ILE A 47 -0.41 -5.78 -3.53
C ILE A 47 -1.88 -5.38 -3.68
N ILE A 48 -2.24 -4.22 -3.15
CA ILE A 48 -3.57 -3.62 -3.26
C ILE A 48 -3.48 -2.51 -4.31
N GLU A 49 -4.22 -2.65 -5.40
CA GLU A 49 -4.31 -1.61 -6.43
C GLU A 49 -5.25 -0.49 -5.98
N SER A 50 -5.05 0.74 -6.50
CA SER A 50 -5.91 1.88 -6.17
C SER A 50 -7.41 1.63 -6.39
N LYS A 51 -7.77 0.83 -7.41
CA LYS A 51 -9.15 0.42 -7.68
C LYS A 51 -9.77 -0.46 -6.59
N ASP A 52 -8.94 -1.20 -5.85
CA ASP A 52 -9.36 -2.15 -4.83
C ASP A 52 -9.17 -1.60 -3.40
N ARG A 53 -8.79 -0.31 -3.25
CA ARG A 53 -8.44 0.30 -1.96
C ARG A 53 -9.53 0.21 -0.89
N TYR A 54 -10.80 0.14 -1.29
CA TYR A 54 -11.94 0.01 -0.38
C TYR A 54 -12.38 -1.43 -0.12
N ASN A 55 -11.68 -2.43 -0.68
CA ASN A 55 -11.96 -3.83 -0.39
C ASN A 55 -11.34 -4.20 0.98
N PRO A 56 -12.17 -4.42 2.03
CA PRO A 56 -11.66 -4.69 3.38
C PRO A 56 -10.90 -6.01 3.48
N GLU A 57 -11.20 -7.01 2.66
CA GLU A 57 -10.56 -8.34 2.70
C GLU A 57 -9.09 -8.30 2.26
N LEU A 58 -8.71 -7.24 1.54
CA LEU A 58 -7.34 -7.03 1.11
C LEU A 58 -6.47 -6.46 2.22
N TRP A 59 -7.04 -5.83 3.25
CA TRP A 59 -6.31 -5.26 4.37
C TRP A 59 -6.15 -6.30 5.50
N LEU A 60 -5.02 -6.26 6.21
CA LEU A 60 -4.76 -7.14 7.35
C LEU A 60 -4.93 -6.33 8.64
N GLU A 61 -6.05 -6.55 9.34
CA GLU A 61 -6.29 -5.96 10.66
C GLU A 61 -5.33 -6.51 11.73
#